data_AF-A0A6I3T0Z1-F1
#
_entry.id   AF-A0A6I3T0Z1-F1
#
_cell.length_a   1.000
_cell.length_b   1.000
_cell.length_c   1.000
_cell.angle_alpha   90.00
_cell.angle_beta   90.00
_cell.angle_gamma   90.00
#
_symmetry.space_group_name_H-M   'P 1'
#
loop_
_entity.id
_entity.type
_entity.pdbx_description
1 polymer ?
#
loop_
_entity_poly.entity_id
_entity_poly.type
_entity_poly.pdbx_seq_one_letter_code
_entity_poly.pdbx_strand_id
1 'polypeptide(L)'
;MKMKMMLLAAALAAMAGVQAADKAGAHWEYTGKAGTAHWAELEPDFSACKLGHAQSPVDIRHAKAGPPAPIDFSYTASGADIVNNGHTVQVNLADGGKVHLASGDYKLLQFHFHTPSEETVNGKHYPLVAHLVHRNAAGELAVVAVLFKQGKENAALKPLFAGLPAHAGDHHAVEGDVDLAALLPGDHHYYAYMGSLTTPPCSEGVHWQVLRQPVELSKAQLASFRKLYPMNARPVQPLNGRVVEVTG
;
A
#
# COMPACT_ATOMS: atom_id res chain seq x y z
N MET A 1 17.37 16.59 77.93
CA MET A 1 17.64 15.15 78.08
C MET A 1 16.63 14.40 77.23
N LYS A 2 17.10 13.63 76.23
CA LYS A 2 16.52 12.44 75.55
C LYS A 2 14.99 12.37 75.29
N MET A 3 14.42 11.79 74.23
CA MET A 3 14.78 11.29 72.89
C MET A 3 13.52 10.53 72.42
N LYS A 4 13.10 10.72 71.15
CA LYS A 4 12.35 9.80 70.25
C LYS A 4 11.05 9.12 70.72
N MET A 5 10.00 9.18 69.88
CA MET A 5 9.69 8.06 68.97
C MET A 5 8.80 8.51 67.79
N MET A 6 9.26 8.17 66.58
CA MET A 6 8.52 8.25 65.31
C MET A 6 7.36 7.26 65.27
N LEU A 7 6.28 7.60 64.57
CA LEU A 7 5.47 6.64 63.81
C LEU A 7 5.08 7.30 62.47
N LEU A 8 5.68 6.78 61.42
CA LEU A 8 5.44 7.07 60.01
C LEU A 8 4.10 6.41 59.60
N ALA A 9 3.14 7.20 59.13
CA ALA A 9 2.00 6.66 58.38
C ALA A 9 2.31 6.82 56.88
N ALA A 10 2.72 5.73 56.24
CA ALA A 10 2.93 5.67 54.80
C ALA A 10 1.56 5.60 54.11
N ALA A 11 1.18 6.68 53.40
CA ALA A 11 0.05 6.66 52.48
C ALA A 11 0.48 5.93 51.20
N LEU A 12 -0.07 4.74 50.98
CA LEU A 12 0.10 3.98 49.74
C LEU A 12 -0.65 4.72 48.61
N ALA A 13 0.08 5.43 47.77
CA ALA A 13 -0.42 5.89 46.48
C ALA A 13 -0.49 4.69 45.54
N ALA A 14 -1.70 4.14 45.33
CA ALA A 14 -1.95 3.18 44.27
C ALA A 14 -1.93 3.91 42.92
N MET A 15 -0.75 4.02 42.31
CA MET A 15 -0.65 4.33 40.89
C MET A 15 -1.10 3.09 40.11
N ALA A 16 -2.38 3.02 39.77
CA ALA A 16 -2.85 2.13 38.73
C ALA A 16 -2.31 2.65 37.40
N GLY A 17 -1.21 2.05 36.93
CA GLY A 17 -0.68 2.30 35.60
C GLY A 17 -1.74 1.91 34.56
N VAL A 18 -2.26 2.90 33.85
CA VAL A 18 -3.00 2.66 32.61
C VAL A 18 -1.97 2.17 31.61
N GLN A 19 -1.82 0.85 31.51
CA GLN A 19 -1.20 0.25 30.34
C GLN A 19 -2.17 0.51 29.18
N ALA A 20 -1.82 1.47 28.33
CA ALA A 20 -2.40 1.54 27.00
C ALA A 20 -1.98 0.25 26.30
N ALA A 21 -2.87 -0.74 26.30
CA ALA A 21 -2.76 -1.84 25.37
C ALA A 21 -2.90 -1.22 23.98
N ASP A 22 -1.84 -1.26 23.18
CA ASP A 22 -1.93 -1.04 21.74
C ASP A 22 -2.98 -2.03 21.22
N LYS A 23 -4.21 -1.55 21.03
CA LYS A 23 -5.25 -2.36 20.43
C LYS A 23 -4.81 -2.60 18.99
N ALA A 24 -4.46 -3.84 18.67
CA ALA A 24 -4.48 -4.28 17.29
C ALA A 24 -5.86 -3.91 16.71
N GLY A 25 -5.86 -3.17 15.59
CA GLY A 25 -7.10 -2.75 14.92
C GLY A 25 -8.00 -3.94 14.62
N ALA A 26 -9.29 -3.67 14.44
CA ALA A 26 -10.27 -4.67 14.05
C ALA A 26 -9.81 -5.40 12.78
N HIS A 27 -9.87 -6.73 12.83
CA HIS A 27 -9.52 -7.57 11.69
C HIS A 27 -10.49 -7.33 10.53
N TRP A 28 -9.95 -7.27 9.31
CA TRP A 28 -10.69 -7.01 8.08
C TRP A 28 -10.31 -8.02 6.99
N GLU A 29 -11.18 -8.21 6.01
CA GLU A 29 -10.99 -9.14 4.89
C GLU A 29 -11.48 -8.46 3.59
N TYR A 30 -11.25 -9.09 2.43
CA TYR A 30 -11.79 -8.57 1.16
C TYR A 30 -13.24 -8.99 0.90
N THR A 31 -13.71 -10.07 1.54
CA THR A 31 -15.07 -10.63 1.38
C THR A 31 -15.64 -11.07 2.73
N GLY A 32 -16.90 -11.50 2.75
CA GLY A 32 -17.52 -12.00 3.99
C GLY A 32 -17.88 -10.91 4.98
N LYS A 33 -17.99 -11.29 6.26
CA LYS A 33 -18.51 -10.41 7.33
C LYS A 33 -17.57 -9.28 7.70
N ALA A 34 -16.26 -9.45 7.44
CA ALA A 34 -15.26 -8.41 7.58
C ALA A 34 -14.82 -7.83 6.22
N GLY A 35 -15.62 -8.06 5.18
CA GLY A 35 -15.35 -7.67 3.80
C GLY A 35 -15.40 -6.17 3.53
N THR A 36 -14.98 -5.78 2.33
CA THR A 36 -14.92 -4.38 1.85
C THR A 36 -16.20 -3.57 2.05
N ALA A 37 -17.38 -4.21 1.96
CA ALA A 37 -18.68 -3.57 2.18
C ALA A 37 -18.94 -3.19 3.66
N HIS A 38 -18.20 -3.78 4.59
CA HIS A 38 -18.40 -3.68 6.03
C HIS A 38 -17.23 -3.02 6.77
N TRP A 39 -16.15 -2.63 6.08
CA TRP A 39 -14.96 -2.09 6.74
C TRP A 39 -15.26 -0.93 7.70
N ALA A 40 -16.09 0.03 7.29
CA ALA A 40 -16.45 1.17 8.15
C ALA A 40 -17.26 0.80 9.40
N GLU A 41 -17.78 -0.43 9.48
CA GLU A 41 -18.56 -0.94 10.61
C GLU A 41 -17.71 -1.76 11.60
N LEU A 42 -16.47 -2.11 11.22
CA LEU A 42 -15.56 -2.92 12.04
C LEU A 42 -14.99 -2.15 13.23
N GLU A 43 -14.63 -0.88 13.01
CA GLU A 43 -14.18 0.03 14.05
C GLU A 43 -14.37 1.50 13.67
N PRO A 44 -14.47 2.42 14.65
CA PRO A 44 -14.68 3.86 14.37
C PRO A 44 -13.65 4.50 13.43
N ASP A 45 -12.39 4.09 13.53
CA ASP A 45 -11.28 4.66 12.76
C ASP A 45 -11.37 4.30 11.26
N PHE A 46 -12.21 3.32 10.89
CA PHE A 46 -12.43 2.93 9.49
C PHE A 46 -13.58 3.71 8.83
N SER A 47 -14.16 4.71 9.50
CA SER A 47 -15.31 5.49 9.01
C SER A 47 -15.08 6.11 7.62
N ALA A 48 -13.84 6.50 7.29
CA ALA A 48 -13.48 7.03 5.97
C ALA A 48 -13.75 6.03 4.84
N CYS A 49 -13.70 4.71 5.10
CA CYS A 49 -14.01 3.69 4.11
C CYS A 49 -15.46 3.78 3.56
N LYS A 50 -16.37 4.47 4.27
CA LYS A 50 -17.77 4.69 3.87
C LYS A 50 -18.12 6.16 3.68
N LEU A 51 -17.58 7.05 4.52
CA LEU A 51 -17.92 8.47 4.53
C LEU A 51 -16.98 9.32 3.66
N GLY A 52 -15.82 8.78 3.27
CA GLY A 52 -14.86 9.47 2.44
C GLY A 52 -15.40 9.76 1.03
N HIS A 53 -15.07 10.94 0.49
CA HIS A 53 -15.48 11.36 -0.84
C HIS A 53 -14.33 11.30 -1.87
N ALA A 54 -13.09 11.20 -1.41
CA ALA A 54 -11.89 11.05 -2.23
C ALA A 54 -11.29 9.64 -2.08
N GLN A 55 -12.12 8.60 -2.10
CA GLN A 55 -11.68 7.21 -1.91
C GLN A 55 -11.00 6.61 -3.16
N SER A 56 -10.09 5.67 -2.93
CA SER A 56 -9.41 4.82 -3.94
C SER A 56 -9.79 3.34 -3.76
N PRO A 57 -9.66 2.50 -4.79
CA PRO A 57 -9.22 2.81 -6.16
C PRO A 57 -10.33 3.48 -6.96
N VAL A 58 -10.04 3.95 -8.19
CA VAL A 58 -11.04 4.55 -9.09
C VAL A 58 -11.00 3.91 -10.46
N ASP A 59 -12.09 4.08 -11.22
CA ASP A 59 -12.08 3.80 -12.65
C ASP A 59 -11.57 5.00 -13.43
N ILE A 60 -10.46 4.82 -14.12
CA ILE A 60 -9.81 5.86 -14.92
C ILE A 60 -10.49 5.92 -16.29
N ARG A 61 -11.32 6.96 -16.47
CA ARG A 61 -12.01 7.29 -17.72
C ARG A 61 -11.84 8.77 -18.01
N HIS A 62 -11.74 9.11 -19.30
CA HIS A 62 -11.76 10.50 -19.78
C HIS A 62 -10.75 11.42 -19.06
N ALA A 63 -9.53 10.91 -18.80
CA ALA A 63 -8.51 11.68 -18.13
C ALA A 63 -8.21 12.98 -18.92
N LYS A 64 -8.08 14.09 -18.20
CA LYS A 64 -7.78 15.40 -18.80
C LYS A 64 -6.28 15.60 -18.83
N ALA A 65 -5.77 16.25 -19.87
CA ALA A 65 -4.36 16.62 -19.91
C ALA A 65 -4.04 17.48 -18.68
N GLY A 66 -3.11 17.01 -17.86
CA GLY A 66 -2.56 17.75 -16.73
C GLY A 66 -1.38 18.62 -17.17
N PRO A 67 -0.84 19.45 -16.26
CA PRO A 67 0.44 20.11 -16.51
C PRO A 67 1.54 19.05 -16.71
N PRO A 68 2.57 19.33 -17.54
CA PRO A 68 3.76 18.49 -17.59
C PRO A 68 4.37 18.40 -16.18
N ALA A 69 4.43 17.20 -15.64
CA ALA A 69 4.97 16.92 -14.32
C ALA A 69 5.77 15.61 -14.41
N PRO A 70 7.08 15.68 -14.69
CA PRO A 70 7.93 14.49 -14.69
C PRO A 70 7.83 13.76 -13.36
N ILE A 71 7.90 12.44 -13.43
CA ILE A 71 8.05 11.57 -12.27
C ILE A 71 9.45 10.98 -12.34
N ASP A 72 10.28 11.31 -11.36
CA ASP A 72 11.68 10.87 -11.34
C ASP A 72 11.88 9.84 -10.24
N PHE A 73 12.33 8.65 -10.64
CA PHE A 73 12.60 7.55 -9.74
C PHE A 73 14.10 7.53 -9.41
N SER A 74 14.41 7.64 -8.12
CA SER A 74 15.76 7.47 -7.58
C SER A 74 15.77 6.25 -6.66
N TYR A 75 15.50 5.09 -7.24
CA TYR A 75 15.51 3.81 -6.54
C TYR A 75 16.91 3.20 -6.51
N THR A 76 17.16 2.43 -5.46
CA THR A 76 18.43 1.75 -5.20
C THR A 76 18.15 0.26 -5.04
N ALA A 77 18.97 -0.57 -5.68
CA ALA A 77 18.97 -1.99 -5.39
C ALA A 77 19.36 -2.20 -3.92
N SER A 78 18.59 -3.00 -3.20
CA SER A 78 18.76 -3.18 -1.76
C SER A 78 18.27 -4.54 -1.30
N GLY A 79 18.83 -5.03 -0.20
CA GLY A 79 18.28 -6.18 0.50
C GLY A 79 16.83 -5.94 0.89
N ALA A 80 16.02 -6.99 0.81
CA ALA A 80 14.58 -6.91 1.06
C ALA A 80 14.08 -8.06 1.93
N ASP A 81 13.03 -7.79 2.71
CA ASP A 81 12.23 -8.80 3.39
C ASP A 81 10.85 -8.87 2.73
N ILE A 82 10.41 -10.08 2.41
CA ILE A 82 9.09 -10.33 1.83
C ILE A 82 8.20 -11.01 2.87
N VAL A 83 7.00 -10.47 3.04
CA VAL A 83 6.03 -10.92 4.04
C VAL A 83 4.66 -11.14 3.41
N ASN A 84 4.03 -12.24 3.75
CA ASN A 84 2.61 -12.43 3.55
C ASN A 84 1.88 -11.92 4.80
N ASN A 85 1.27 -10.73 4.72
CA ASN A 85 0.65 -10.09 5.88
C ASN A 85 -0.82 -10.52 6.12
N GLY A 86 -1.30 -11.55 5.40
CA GLY A 86 -2.69 -12.00 5.43
C GLY A 86 -3.65 -11.22 4.51
N HIS A 87 -3.21 -10.10 3.94
CA HIS A 87 -4.00 -9.30 3.00
C HIS A 87 -3.31 -9.10 1.64
N THR A 88 -2.00 -9.25 1.58
CA THR A 88 -1.17 -9.20 0.37
C THR A 88 0.19 -9.83 0.63
N VAL A 89 1.00 -9.93 -0.43
CA VAL A 89 2.45 -10.10 -0.32
C VAL A 89 3.08 -8.71 -0.41
N GLN A 90 3.77 -8.31 0.64
CA GLN A 90 4.46 -7.02 0.78
C GLN A 90 5.97 -7.25 0.81
N VAL A 91 6.71 -6.31 0.22
CA VAL A 91 8.16 -6.29 0.17
C VAL A 91 8.67 -5.02 0.82
N ASN A 92 9.53 -5.17 1.81
CA ASN A 92 10.18 -4.10 2.56
C ASN A 92 11.64 -4.05 2.15
N LEU A 93 12.08 -2.98 1.47
CA LEU A 93 13.50 -2.80 1.16
C LEU A 93 14.20 -2.07 2.30
N ALA A 94 15.47 -2.41 2.56
CA ALA A 94 16.28 -1.74 3.58
C ALA A 94 16.52 -0.26 3.24
N ASP A 95 16.82 0.03 1.97
CA ASP A 95 16.78 1.37 1.38
C ASP A 95 16.29 1.28 -0.07
N GLY A 96 15.00 1.49 -0.28
CA GLY A 96 14.40 1.46 -1.62
C GLY A 96 14.47 2.79 -2.37
N GLY A 97 15.12 3.81 -1.81
CA GLY A 97 15.23 5.13 -2.42
C GLY A 97 13.93 5.94 -2.38
N LYS A 98 13.66 6.71 -3.43
CA LYS A 98 12.56 7.68 -3.45
C LYS A 98 11.99 7.93 -4.85
N VAL A 99 10.83 8.57 -4.88
CA VAL A 99 10.25 9.18 -6.08
C VAL A 99 10.14 10.71 -5.88
N HIS A 100 10.44 11.47 -6.93
CA HIS A 100 10.17 12.90 -7.00
C HIS A 100 8.88 13.13 -7.79
N LEU A 101 7.93 13.84 -7.17
CA LEU A 101 6.66 14.25 -7.75
C LEU A 101 6.59 15.78 -7.79
N ALA A 102 5.61 16.34 -8.50
CA ALA A 102 5.33 17.78 -8.45
C ALA A 102 5.08 18.31 -7.02
N SER A 103 4.61 17.46 -6.12
CA SER A 103 4.40 17.79 -4.69
C SER A 103 5.65 17.56 -3.81
N GLY A 104 6.79 17.16 -4.39
CA GLY A 104 8.06 17.00 -3.69
C GLY A 104 8.59 15.55 -3.66
N ASP A 105 9.56 15.32 -2.78
CA ASP A 105 10.23 14.03 -2.60
C ASP A 105 9.47 13.10 -1.64
N TYR A 106 9.24 11.86 -2.07
CA TYR A 106 8.62 10.82 -1.26
C TYR A 106 9.53 9.58 -1.18
N LYS A 107 9.97 9.23 0.03
CA LYS A 107 10.78 8.02 0.28
C LYS A 107 9.92 6.77 0.19
N LEU A 108 10.42 5.72 -0.44
CA LEU A 108 9.75 4.42 -0.48
C LEU A 108 9.68 3.84 0.93
N LEU A 109 8.51 3.32 1.29
CA LEU A 109 8.28 2.58 2.53
C LEU A 109 8.25 1.07 2.27
N GLN A 110 7.47 0.67 1.27
CA GLN A 110 7.25 -0.73 0.87
C GLN A 110 6.58 -0.76 -0.50
N PHE A 111 6.55 -1.93 -1.12
CA PHE A 111 5.58 -2.20 -2.18
C PHE A 111 4.87 -3.53 -1.99
N HIS A 112 3.68 -3.66 -2.55
CA HIS A 112 2.85 -4.86 -2.41
C HIS A 112 1.96 -5.07 -3.64
N PHE A 113 1.24 -6.18 -3.70
CA PHE A 113 0.52 -6.62 -4.91
C PHE A 113 -0.98 -6.83 -4.70
N HIS A 114 -1.77 -6.58 -5.74
CA HIS A 114 -3.18 -6.96 -5.80
C HIS A 114 -3.53 -7.70 -7.08
N THR A 115 -4.44 -8.68 -6.99
CA THR A 115 -5.08 -9.35 -8.12
C THR A 115 -6.61 -9.38 -7.94
N PRO A 116 -7.40 -9.00 -8.97
CA PRO A 116 -6.98 -8.23 -10.15
C PRO A 116 -6.40 -6.85 -9.75
N SER A 117 -6.05 -5.99 -10.72
CA SER A 117 -5.68 -4.60 -10.39
C SER A 117 -6.80 -3.91 -9.64
N GLU A 118 -6.48 -3.06 -8.66
CA GLU A 118 -7.47 -2.29 -7.92
C GLU A 118 -8.09 -1.21 -8.82
N GLU A 119 -7.25 -0.44 -9.53
CA GLU A 119 -7.70 0.48 -10.56
C GLU A 119 -8.23 -0.26 -11.77
N THR A 120 -9.18 0.37 -12.44
CA THR A 120 -9.57 0.00 -13.80
C THR A 120 -9.23 1.12 -14.76
N VAL A 121 -8.94 0.76 -16.02
CA VAL A 121 -8.80 1.72 -17.12
C VAL A 121 -9.92 1.44 -18.12
N ASN A 122 -10.78 2.42 -18.36
CA ASN A 122 -11.99 2.26 -19.18
C ASN A 122 -12.86 1.06 -18.74
N GLY A 123 -13.04 0.90 -17.42
CA GLY A 123 -13.83 -0.17 -16.82
C GLY A 123 -13.21 -1.57 -16.90
N LYS A 124 -11.93 -1.68 -17.27
CA LYS A 124 -11.23 -2.96 -17.36
C LYS A 124 -10.11 -3.06 -16.34
N HIS A 125 -10.07 -4.19 -15.64
CA HIS A 125 -8.96 -4.56 -14.78
C HIS A 125 -7.78 -5.11 -15.57
N TYR A 126 -6.59 -4.88 -15.04
CA TYR A 126 -5.39 -5.65 -15.34
C TYR A 126 -5.32 -6.88 -14.44
N PRO A 127 -4.61 -7.95 -14.83
CA PRO A 127 -4.52 -9.16 -14.01
C PRO A 127 -3.81 -8.99 -12.67
N LEU A 128 -2.89 -8.03 -12.54
CA LEU A 128 -2.15 -7.73 -11.32
C LEU A 128 -1.77 -6.24 -11.31
N VAL A 129 -1.63 -5.65 -10.13
CA VAL A 129 -1.01 -4.33 -9.91
C VAL A 129 -0.02 -4.43 -8.75
N ALA A 130 1.09 -3.69 -8.83
CA ALA A 130 1.94 -3.42 -7.68
C ALA A 130 1.72 -1.98 -7.21
N HIS A 131 1.54 -1.77 -5.91
CA HIS A 131 1.46 -0.47 -5.27
C HIS A 131 2.77 -0.18 -4.54
N LEU A 132 3.48 0.84 -4.99
CA LEU A 132 4.72 1.33 -4.38
C LEU A 132 4.36 2.49 -3.48
N VAL A 133 4.43 2.28 -2.17
CA VAL A 133 3.97 3.23 -1.15
C VAL A 133 5.12 4.07 -0.67
N HIS A 134 4.94 5.39 -0.72
CA HIS A 134 5.95 6.36 -0.35
C HIS A 134 5.42 7.38 0.65
N ARG A 135 6.33 8.04 1.37
CA ARG A 135 6.01 9.11 2.31
C ARG A 135 7.03 10.24 2.25
N ASN A 136 6.56 11.49 2.30
CA ASN A 136 7.44 12.66 2.37
C ASN A 136 7.76 13.06 3.83
N ALA A 137 8.58 14.09 4.00
CA ALA A 137 8.97 14.59 5.33
C ALA A 137 7.81 15.18 6.15
N ALA A 138 6.73 15.62 5.49
CA ALA A 138 5.51 16.11 6.14
C ALA A 138 4.56 14.98 6.57
N GLY A 139 4.85 13.73 6.17
CA GLY A 139 4.02 12.56 6.48
C GLY A 139 2.93 12.28 5.46
N GLU A 140 2.86 13.05 4.36
CA GLU A 140 1.92 12.83 3.26
C GLU A 140 2.33 11.59 2.46
N LEU A 141 1.34 10.89 1.90
CA LEU A 141 1.55 9.64 1.20
C LEU A 141 1.42 9.82 -0.32
N ALA A 142 2.26 9.09 -1.03
CA ALA A 142 2.12 8.90 -2.47
C ALA A 142 2.17 7.41 -2.81
N VAL A 143 1.35 7.00 -3.77
CA VAL A 143 1.32 5.62 -4.28
C VAL A 143 1.51 5.64 -5.78
N VAL A 144 2.56 4.94 -6.22
CA VAL A 144 2.77 4.64 -7.64
C VAL A 144 2.19 3.26 -7.93
N ALA A 145 1.26 3.17 -8.87
CA ALA A 145 0.66 1.91 -9.29
C ALA A 145 1.28 1.43 -10.61
N VAL A 146 1.90 0.25 -10.58
CA VAL A 146 2.47 -0.42 -11.75
C VAL A 146 1.51 -1.51 -12.19
N LEU A 147 0.86 -1.31 -13.33
CA LEU A 147 -0.09 -2.27 -13.90
C LEU A 147 0.65 -3.40 -14.62
N PHE A 148 0.17 -4.63 -14.49
CA PHE A 148 0.76 -5.80 -15.13
C PHE A 148 -0.22 -6.41 -16.11
N LYS A 149 0.23 -6.77 -17.31
CA LYS A 149 -0.52 -7.60 -18.28
C LYS A 149 0.15 -8.97 -18.42
N GLN A 150 -0.62 -10.00 -18.75
CA GLN A 150 -0.03 -11.31 -19.05
C GLN A 150 0.82 -11.23 -20.32
N GLY A 151 2.05 -11.73 -20.25
CA GLY A 151 3.03 -11.70 -21.33
C GLY A 151 4.25 -12.56 -21.00
N LYS A 152 5.44 -12.02 -21.25
CA LYS A 152 6.71 -12.67 -20.90
C LYS A 152 6.91 -12.71 -19.38
N GLU A 153 7.76 -13.62 -18.93
CA GLU A 153 8.21 -13.65 -17.53
C GLU A 153 8.89 -12.33 -17.18
N ASN A 154 8.48 -11.76 -16.04
CA ASN A 154 9.10 -10.58 -15.49
C ASN A 154 10.35 -10.97 -14.69
N ALA A 155 11.54 -10.61 -15.18
CA ALA A 155 12.79 -10.96 -14.52
C ALA A 155 12.91 -10.30 -13.12
N ALA A 156 12.40 -9.07 -12.95
CA ALA A 156 12.45 -8.36 -11.67
C ALA A 156 11.56 -9.02 -10.60
N LEU A 157 10.46 -9.65 -11.00
CA LEU A 157 9.61 -10.43 -10.07
C LEU A 157 10.19 -11.79 -9.71
N LYS A 158 11.13 -12.34 -10.48
CA LYS A 158 11.64 -13.70 -10.28
C LYS A 158 12.18 -13.97 -8.87
N PRO A 159 13.08 -13.15 -8.28
CA PRO A 159 13.58 -13.40 -6.93
C PRO A 159 12.45 -13.33 -5.87
N LEU A 160 11.47 -12.46 -6.06
CA LEU A 160 10.33 -12.30 -5.16
C LEU A 160 9.36 -13.49 -5.26
N PHE A 161 9.08 -13.95 -6.48
CA PHE A 161 8.05 -14.95 -6.77
C PHE A 161 8.55 -16.39 -6.63
N ALA A 162 9.87 -16.60 -6.56
CA ALA A 162 10.47 -17.91 -6.30
C ALA A 162 10.14 -18.45 -4.90
N GLY A 163 9.92 -17.55 -3.93
CA GLY A 163 9.76 -17.89 -2.52
C GLY A 163 8.50 -17.35 -1.85
N LEU A 164 7.44 -16.99 -2.57
CA LEU A 164 6.27 -16.31 -1.97
C LEU A 164 5.82 -16.96 -0.64
N PRO A 165 5.77 -16.20 0.48
CA PRO A 165 5.42 -16.76 1.78
C PRO A 165 3.99 -17.31 1.78
N ALA A 166 3.82 -18.57 2.18
CA ALA A 166 2.60 -19.32 1.91
C ALA A 166 1.44 -18.95 2.85
N HIS A 167 1.74 -18.65 4.10
CA HIS A 167 0.75 -18.38 5.14
C HIS A 167 0.87 -16.95 5.68
N ALA A 168 -0.24 -16.42 6.20
CA ALA A 168 -0.25 -15.12 6.86
C ALA A 168 0.72 -15.13 8.05
N GLY A 169 1.58 -14.11 8.12
CA GLY A 169 2.66 -13.97 9.10
C GLY A 169 4.00 -14.53 8.64
N ASP A 170 4.03 -15.39 7.61
CA ASP A 170 5.28 -15.89 7.05
C ASP A 170 6.06 -14.74 6.40
N HIS A 171 7.35 -14.67 6.68
CA HIS A 171 8.29 -13.76 6.03
C HIS A 171 9.68 -14.39 5.88
N HIS A 172 10.47 -13.85 4.97
CA HIS A 172 11.89 -14.18 4.84
C HIS A 172 12.62 -13.08 4.07
N ALA A 173 13.94 -13.03 4.27
CA ALA A 173 14.82 -12.22 3.44
C ALA A 173 14.83 -12.77 2.00
N VAL A 174 14.70 -11.88 1.02
CA VAL A 174 14.88 -12.20 -0.40
C VAL A 174 16.37 -12.45 -0.65
N GLU A 175 16.68 -13.47 -1.46
CA GLU A 175 18.07 -13.76 -1.83
C GLU A 175 18.61 -12.69 -2.79
N GLY A 176 19.68 -12.00 -2.38
CA GLY A 176 20.30 -10.92 -3.14
C GLY A 176 19.55 -9.59 -3.02
N ASP A 177 20.01 -8.60 -3.78
CA ASP A 177 19.41 -7.28 -3.80
C ASP A 177 18.22 -7.23 -4.77
N VAL A 178 17.15 -6.56 -4.36
CA VAL A 178 15.97 -6.28 -5.18
C VAL A 178 16.14 -4.92 -5.84
N ASP A 179 16.21 -4.90 -7.17
CA ASP A 179 16.16 -3.67 -7.96
C ASP A 179 14.71 -3.32 -8.33
N LEU A 180 14.10 -2.40 -7.57
CA LEU A 180 12.74 -1.94 -7.83
C LEU A 180 12.60 -1.16 -9.14
N ALA A 181 13.67 -0.50 -9.61
CA ALA A 181 13.63 0.25 -10.88
C ALA A 181 13.38 -0.70 -12.07
N ALA A 182 13.89 -1.94 -11.99
CA ALA A 182 13.65 -2.96 -13.01
C ALA A 182 12.18 -3.42 -13.10
N LEU A 183 11.33 -3.06 -12.14
CA LEU A 183 9.90 -3.32 -12.17
C LEU A 183 9.11 -2.25 -12.93
N LEU A 184 9.70 -1.07 -13.14
CA LEU A 184 9.04 0.05 -13.81
C LEU A 184 8.96 -0.17 -15.32
N PRO A 185 7.90 0.33 -15.99
CA PRO A 185 7.84 0.40 -17.44
C PRO A 185 8.90 1.37 -17.99
N GLY A 186 9.28 1.23 -19.26
CA GLY A 186 10.20 2.17 -19.90
C GLY A 186 9.60 3.56 -20.15
N ASP A 187 8.27 3.63 -20.25
CA ASP A 187 7.49 4.86 -20.33
C ASP A 187 6.84 5.16 -18.96
N HIS A 188 7.19 6.31 -18.38
CA HIS A 188 6.71 6.75 -17.08
C HIS A 188 5.50 7.69 -17.13
N HIS A 189 4.85 7.93 -18.28
CA HIS A 189 3.60 8.69 -18.29
C HIS A 189 2.55 8.01 -17.41
N TYR A 190 1.76 8.82 -16.69
CA TYR A 190 0.89 8.36 -15.61
C TYR A 190 -0.43 9.09 -15.59
N TYR A 191 -1.42 8.46 -14.96
CA TYR A 191 -2.63 9.13 -14.50
C TYR A 191 -2.44 9.63 -13.07
N ALA A 192 -2.90 10.83 -12.77
CA ALA A 192 -2.77 11.45 -11.46
C ALA A 192 -4.14 11.78 -10.85
N TYR A 193 -4.32 11.48 -9.57
CA TYR A 193 -5.48 11.91 -8.81
C TYR A 193 -5.20 11.94 -7.30
N MET A 194 -5.98 12.72 -6.55
CA MET A 194 -6.01 12.65 -5.09
C MET A 194 -7.01 11.58 -4.64
N GLY A 195 -6.54 10.68 -3.78
CA GLY A 195 -7.27 9.50 -3.37
C GLY A 195 -7.10 9.16 -1.90
N SER A 196 -7.27 7.87 -1.59
CA SER A 196 -7.11 7.31 -0.26
C SER A 196 -6.18 6.09 -0.27
N LEU A 197 -5.89 5.55 0.91
CA LEU A 197 -5.51 4.14 1.04
C LEU A 197 -6.65 3.25 0.54
N THR A 198 -6.32 2.11 -0.08
CA THR A 198 -7.29 1.13 -0.59
C THR A 198 -7.63 0.04 0.43
N THR A 199 -7.00 0.10 1.61
CA THR A 199 -7.26 -0.76 2.76
C THR A 199 -7.58 0.09 3.98
N PRO A 200 -8.27 -0.46 4.99
CA PRO A 200 -8.53 0.26 6.23
C PRO A 200 -7.25 0.85 6.84
N PRO A 201 -7.29 2.10 7.35
CA PRO A 201 -8.48 2.92 7.63
C PRO A 201 -9.04 3.72 6.44
N CYS A 202 -8.57 3.48 5.22
CA CYS A 202 -8.98 4.20 4.01
C CYS A 202 -8.78 5.73 4.09
N SER A 203 -7.73 6.17 4.80
CA SER A 203 -7.37 7.59 4.95
C SER A 203 -7.19 8.26 3.60
N GLU A 204 -7.79 9.44 3.44
CA GLU A 204 -7.70 10.28 2.23
C GLU A 204 -6.42 11.13 2.24
N GLY A 205 -6.21 11.89 1.15
CA GLY A 205 -5.03 12.75 1.00
C GLY A 205 -3.81 12.02 0.42
N VAL A 206 -4.04 10.91 -0.29
CA VAL A 206 -2.98 10.14 -0.94
C VAL A 206 -2.81 10.61 -2.39
N HIS A 207 -1.58 10.95 -2.77
CA HIS A 207 -1.22 11.25 -4.16
C HIS A 207 -1.10 9.95 -4.96
N TRP A 208 -1.98 9.69 -5.92
CA TRP A 208 -1.90 8.51 -6.78
C TRP A 208 -1.26 8.82 -8.13
N GLN A 209 -0.30 7.98 -8.54
CA GLN A 209 0.31 7.97 -9.87
C GLN A 209 0.19 6.58 -10.48
N VAL A 210 -0.76 6.41 -11.40
CA VAL A 210 -1.00 5.11 -12.06
C VAL A 210 -0.27 5.12 -13.40
N LEU A 211 0.81 4.36 -13.51
CA LEU A 211 1.61 4.32 -14.73
C LEU A 211 0.78 3.76 -15.90
N ARG A 212 0.81 4.46 -17.04
CA ARG A 212 -0.03 4.14 -18.20
C ARG A 212 0.44 2.90 -18.93
N GLN A 213 1.76 2.72 -19.04
CA GLN A 213 2.34 1.57 -19.71
C GLN A 213 2.36 0.38 -18.73
N PRO A 214 1.61 -0.70 -19.00
CA PRO A 214 1.70 -1.89 -18.18
C PRO A 214 3.01 -2.65 -18.48
N VAL A 215 3.59 -3.24 -17.44
CA VAL A 215 4.67 -4.23 -17.59
C VAL A 215 4.10 -5.63 -17.78
N GLU A 216 4.94 -6.59 -18.18
CA GLU A 216 4.50 -7.96 -18.40
C GLU A 216 4.81 -8.85 -17.18
N LEU A 217 4.02 -9.92 -17.01
CA LEU A 217 4.34 -11.06 -16.16
C LEU A 217 3.89 -12.36 -16.83
N SER A 218 4.55 -13.47 -16.50
CA SER A 218 4.17 -14.76 -17.07
C SER A 218 2.87 -15.29 -16.46
N LYS A 219 2.20 -16.18 -17.19
CA LYS A 219 1.05 -16.93 -16.65
C LYS A 219 1.41 -17.68 -15.36
N ALA A 220 2.64 -18.19 -15.24
CA ALA A 220 3.11 -18.91 -14.07
C ALA A 220 3.27 -17.99 -12.85
N GLN A 221 3.87 -16.80 -13.04
CA GLN A 221 3.98 -15.78 -11.98
C GLN A 221 2.60 -15.31 -11.51
N LEU A 222 1.68 -15.05 -12.44
CA LEU A 222 0.31 -14.68 -12.07
C LEU A 222 -0.41 -15.79 -11.30
N ALA A 223 -0.23 -17.05 -11.73
CA ALA A 223 -0.85 -18.20 -11.08
C ALA A 223 -0.27 -18.47 -9.68
N SER A 224 1.04 -18.27 -9.46
CA SER A 224 1.64 -18.46 -8.14
C SER A 224 1.10 -17.45 -7.13
N PHE A 225 0.96 -16.18 -7.52
CA PHE A 225 0.34 -15.18 -6.66
C PHE A 225 -1.15 -15.50 -6.39
N ARG A 226 -1.90 -15.85 -7.43
CA ARG A 226 -3.34 -16.19 -7.30
C ARG A 226 -3.63 -17.44 -6.48
N LYS A 227 -2.65 -18.32 -6.30
CA LYS A 227 -2.75 -19.47 -5.39
C LYS A 227 -2.83 -19.01 -3.93
N LEU A 228 -2.15 -17.91 -3.58
CA LEU A 228 -2.22 -17.31 -2.25
C LEU A 228 -3.45 -16.41 -2.13
N TYR A 229 -3.66 -15.55 -3.12
CA TYR A 229 -4.73 -14.56 -3.15
C TYR A 229 -5.56 -14.70 -4.42
N PRO A 230 -6.68 -15.46 -4.40
CA PRO A 230 -7.58 -15.53 -5.56
C PRO A 230 -8.16 -14.16 -5.93
N MET A 231 -8.41 -13.33 -4.92
CA MET A 231 -8.81 -11.93 -5.04
C MET A 231 -8.41 -11.17 -3.78
N ASN A 232 -7.77 -10.01 -3.94
CA ASN A 232 -7.44 -9.10 -2.85
C ASN A 232 -7.53 -7.63 -3.30
N ALA A 233 -8.54 -7.28 -4.09
CA ALA A 233 -8.74 -5.94 -4.63
C ALA A 233 -10.03 -5.32 -4.08
N ARG A 234 -9.95 -4.10 -3.55
CA ARG A 234 -11.12 -3.28 -3.19
C ARG A 234 -11.87 -2.89 -4.48
N PRO A 235 -13.21 -2.87 -4.47
CA PRO A 235 -13.99 -2.32 -5.58
C PRO A 235 -13.65 -0.85 -5.87
N VAL A 236 -13.72 -0.44 -7.14
CA VAL A 236 -13.58 0.97 -7.53
C VAL A 236 -14.61 1.86 -6.86
N GLN A 237 -14.16 3.05 -6.48
CA GLN A 237 -14.92 4.05 -5.75
C GLN A 237 -15.35 5.19 -6.69
N PRO A 238 -16.46 5.87 -6.42
CA PRO A 238 -16.90 7.00 -7.22
C PRO A 238 -15.87 8.14 -7.26
N LEU A 239 -15.73 8.81 -8.41
CA LEU A 239 -14.85 9.97 -8.52
C LEU A 239 -15.34 11.19 -7.73
N ASN A 240 -16.65 11.31 -7.46
CA ASN A 240 -17.24 12.41 -6.66
C ASN A 240 -16.78 13.82 -7.08
N GLY A 241 -16.68 14.06 -8.39
CA GLY A 241 -16.26 15.35 -8.95
C GLY A 241 -14.74 15.54 -9.07
N ARG A 242 -13.93 14.61 -8.56
CA ARG A 242 -12.48 14.58 -8.83
C ARG A 242 -12.22 14.38 -10.33
N VAL A 243 -11.17 15.01 -10.80
CA VAL A 243 -10.66 14.84 -12.17
C VAL A 243 -9.42 13.97 -12.08
N VAL A 244 -9.35 12.96 -12.96
CA VAL A 244 -8.11 12.24 -13.22
C VAL A 244 -7.35 13.01 -14.29
N GLU A 245 -6.12 13.37 -13.99
CA GLU A 245 -5.20 14.00 -14.93
C GLU A 245 -4.36 12.92 -15.63
N VAL A 246 -3.89 13.21 -16.85
CA VAL A 246 -2.95 12.37 -17.58
C VAL A 246 -1.74 13.21 -17.98
N THR A 247 -0.54 12.69 -17.73
CA THR A 247 0.68 13.30 -18.26
C THR A 247 0.84 12.91 -19.74
N GLY A 248 1.09 13.93 -20.55
CA GLY A 248 1.23 13.84 -22.01
C GLY A 248 2.65 13.51 -22.42
#